data_AF-A0A352B9A0-F1
#
_entry.id   AF-A0A352B9A0-F1
#
_cell.length_a   1.000
_cell.length_b   1.000
_cell.length_c   1.000
_cell.angle_alpha   90.00
_cell.angle_beta   90.00
_cell.angle_gamma   90.00
#
_symmetry.space_group_name_H-M   'P 1'
#
loop_
_entity.id
_entity.type
_entity.pdbx_description
1 polymer ?
#
loop_
_entity_poly.entity_id
_entity_poly.type
_entity_poly.pdbx_seq_one_letter_code
_entity_poly.pdbx_strand_id
1 'polypeptide(L)'
;MEDYMDATSLLTSLVSASNIKNISTASNASTTDVKNVLTQAIPALIQGASAQASGDSAEGFQHALEEHSKDKAKTLDIEDGAKIISHLLGSKASSTTNSIAKASGVAKSSVSSILAAAAPLFMSLLGKQTSGNSGSALASIIGGLSSTSNLTGILGNLLGGGTSSSSSSNSGKDSGGGLLGGLMGLLK
;
A
#
# COMPACT_ATOMS: atom_id res chain seq x y z
N MET A 1 21.38 -0.57 17.63
CA MET A 1 20.66 -0.92 16.39
C MET A 1 19.36 -0.18 16.52
N GLU A 2 19.31 1.08 16.08
CA GLU A 2 18.04 1.80 16.05
C GLU A 2 17.03 0.95 15.28
N ASP A 3 15.94 0.56 15.94
CA ASP A 3 14.76 0.00 15.30
C ASP A 3 14.18 1.08 14.39
N TYR A 4 14.77 1.22 13.20
CA TYR A 4 14.22 1.99 12.12
C TYR A 4 12.95 1.26 11.72
N MET A 5 11.83 1.64 12.34
CA MET A 5 10.53 1.08 11.99
C MET A 5 10.32 1.30 10.49
N ASP A 6 10.37 0.19 9.76
CA ASP A 6 10.65 0.14 8.33
C ASP A 6 9.50 0.71 7.51
N ALA A 7 9.77 1.51 6.49
CA ALA A 7 8.73 2.03 5.57
C ALA A 7 7.93 0.91 4.91
N THR A 8 8.53 -0.28 4.80
CA THR A 8 7.92 -1.52 4.33
C THR A 8 6.79 -2.02 5.26
N SER A 9 6.90 -1.77 6.58
CA SER A 9 5.89 -2.17 7.57
C SER A 9 4.58 -1.40 7.41
N LEU A 10 4.64 -0.14 6.98
CA LEU A 10 3.46 0.69 6.67
C LEU A 10 2.62 0.05 5.57
N LEU A 11 3.24 -0.25 4.43
CA LEU A 11 2.54 -0.86 3.31
C LEU A 11 2.07 -2.25 3.64
N THR A 12 2.89 -3.05 4.33
CA THR A 12 2.50 -4.39 4.79
C THR A 12 1.27 -4.33 5.70
N SER A 13 1.22 -3.34 6.59
CA SER A 13 0.05 -3.07 7.43
C SER A 13 -1.16 -2.67 6.59
N LEU A 14 -1.00 -1.72 5.66
CA LEU A 14 -2.07 -1.26 4.75
C LEU A 14 -2.68 -2.42 3.95
N VAL A 15 -1.86 -3.31 3.41
CA VAL A 15 -2.29 -4.47 2.60
C VAL A 15 -2.51 -5.74 3.42
N SER A 16 -2.51 -5.65 4.75
CA SER A 16 -2.81 -6.79 5.60
C SER A 16 -4.23 -7.31 5.35
N ALA A 17 -4.46 -8.61 5.57
CA ALA A 17 -5.77 -9.22 5.33
C ALA A 17 -6.91 -8.54 6.12
N SER A 18 -6.61 -8.07 7.34
CA SER A 18 -7.56 -7.32 8.18
C SER A 18 -7.93 -5.98 7.54
N ASN A 19 -6.93 -5.20 7.12
CA ASN A 19 -7.17 -3.89 6.53
C ASN A 19 -7.81 -3.99 5.13
N ILE A 20 -7.45 -4.97 4.32
CA ILE A 20 -8.14 -5.26 3.05
C ILE A 20 -9.63 -5.54 3.30
N LYS A 21 -9.96 -6.33 4.34
CA LYS A 21 -11.35 -6.61 4.72
C LYS A 21 -12.09 -5.35 5.18
N ASN A 22 -11.43 -4.49 5.96
CA ASN A 22 -12.01 -3.23 6.43
C ASN A 22 -12.27 -2.27 5.25
N ILE A 23 -11.29 -2.11 4.36
CA ILE A 23 -11.42 -1.29 3.14
C ILE A 23 -12.51 -1.85 2.22
N SER A 24 -12.58 -3.17 2.03
CA SER A 24 -13.65 -3.83 1.26
C SER A 24 -15.04 -3.51 1.83
N THR A 25 -15.17 -3.54 3.17
CA THR A 25 -16.43 -3.22 3.86
C THR A 25 -16.78 -1.73 3.70
N ALA A 26 -15.83 -0.82 3.89
CA ALA A 26 -16.07 0.62 3.80
C ALA A 26 -16.34 1.09 2.36
N SER A 27 -15.65 0.51 1.37
CA SER A 27 -15.77 0.88 -0.04
C SER A 27 -16.88 0.13 -0.79
N ASN A 28 -17.53 -0.86 -0.14
CA ASN A 28 -18.48 -1.77 -0.76
C ASN A 28 -17.92 -2.46 -2.02
N ALA A 29 -16.64 -2.84 -1.98
CA ALA A 29 -15.93 -3.52 -3.06
C ALA A 29 -15.44 -4.89 -2.61
N SER A 30 -15.16 -5.81 -3.55
CA SER A 30 -14.62 -7.12 -3.18
C SER A 30 -13.18 -7.00 -2.66
N THR A 31 -12.74 -7.94 -1.81
CA THR A 31 -11.34 -7.97 -1.35
C THR A 31 -10.36 -8.13 -2.51
N THR A 32 -10.75 -8.80 -3.59
CA THR A 32 -9.99 -8.91 -4.83
C THR A 32 -9.85 -7.55 -5.52
N ASP A 33 -10.94 -6.80 -5.67
CA ASP A 33 -10.89 -5.46 -6.26
C ASP A 33 -10.04 -4.51 -5.43
N VAL A 34 -10.16 -4.57 -4.10
CA VAL A 34 -9.32 -3.80 -3.18
C VAL A 34 -7.85 -4.12 -3.41
N LYS A 35 -7.45 -5.39 -3.45
CA LYS A 35 -6.07 -5.79 -3.74
C LYS A 35 -5.60 -5.25 -5.09
N ASN A 36 -6.38 -5.46 -6.14
CA ASN A 36 -6.03 -5.02 -7.49
C ASN A 36 -5.87 -3.50 -7.59
N VAL A 37 -6.75 -2.75 -6.91
CA VAL A 37 -6.66 -1.29 -6.86
C VAL A 37 -5.46 -0.85 -6.05
N LEU A 38 -5.22 -1.39 -4.85
CA LEU A 38 -4.09 -1.02 -4.01
C LEU A 38 -2.74 -1.31 -4.68
N THR A 39 -2.59 -2.44 -5.37
CA THR A 39 -1.40 -2.77 -6.17
C THR A 39 -1.04 -1.64 -7.13
N GLN A 40 -2.04 -1.04 -7.79
CA GLN A 40 -1.83 0.02 -8.77
C GLN A 40 -1.79 1.42 -8.14
N ALA A 41 -2.47 1.60 -7.01
CA ALA A 41 -2.64 2.89 -6.35
C ALA A 41 -1.45 3.26 -5.47
N ILE A 42 -0.81 2.29 -4.81
CA ILE A 42 0.27 2.53 -3.84
C ILE A 42 1.35 3.46 -4.43
N PRO A 43 1.91 3.23 -5.64
CA PRO A 43 2.91 4.13 -6.20
C PRO A 43 2.42 5.57 -6.34
N ALA A 44 1.16 5.77 -6.73
CA ALA A 44 0.58 7.09 -6.89
C ALA A 44 0.30 7.79 -5.53
N LEU A 45 -0.12 7.03 -4.52
CA LEU A 45 -0.30 7.54 -3.16
C LEU A 45 1.03 8.01 -2.56
N ILE A 46 2.10 7.24 -2.76
CA ILE A 46 3.45 7.58 -2.30
C ILE A 46 3.96 8.84 -3.00
N GLN A 47 3.79 8.92 -4.32
CA GLN A 47 4.19 10.09 -5.09
C GLN A 47 3.39 11.34 -4.71
N GLY A 48 2.09 11.20 -4.44
CA GLY A 48 1.28 12.31 -3.95
C GLY A 48 1.68 12.75 -2.54
N ALA A 49 1.99 11.79 -1.65
CA ALA A 49 2.51 12.07 -0.32
C ALA A 49 3.87 12.75 -0.38
N SER A 50 4.76 12.34 -1.28
CA SER A 50 6.07 12.95 -1.46
C SER A 50 5.95 14.39 -1.97
N ALA A 51 5.02 14.63 -2.90
CA ALA A 51 4.73 15.97 -3.41
C ALA A 51 4.12 16.86 -2.32
N GLN A 52 3.30 16.31 -1.44
CA GLN A 52 2.76 17.07 -0.31
C GLN A 52 3.80 17.36 0.77
N ALA A 53 4.60 16.37 1.13
CA ALA A 53 5.67 16.52 2.10
C ALA A 53 6.80 17.46 1.64
N SER A 54 6.89 17.71 0.32
CA SER A 54 7.95 18.51 -0.30
C SER A 54 7.32 19.65 -1.11
N GLY A 55 7.04 20.79 -0.47
CA GLY A 55 6.48 21.96 -1.14
C GLY A 55 5.76 22.90 -0.18
N ASP A 56 5.00 23.87 -0.71
CA ASP A 56 4.26 24.86 0.07
C ASP A 56 3.17 24.26 0.96
N SER A 57 2.75 23.03 0.68
CA SER A 57 1.69 22.33 1.42
C SER A 57 2.24 21.40 2.52
N ALA A 58 3.55 21.34 2.72
CA ALA A 58 4.21 20.46 3.68
C ALA A 58 3.72 20.65 5.12
N GLU A 59 3.52 21.90 5.57
CA GLU A 59 3.02 22.19 6.91
C GLU A 59 1.58 21.70 7.11
N GLY A 60 0.71 21.96 6.13
CA GLY A 60 -0.68 21.48 6.15
C GLY A 60 -0.75 19.96 6.09
N PHE A 61 0.11 19.32 5.31
CA PHE A 61 0.22 17.87 5.25
C PHE A 61 0.71 17.26 6.56
N GLN A 62 1.71 17.86 7.20
CA GLN A 62 2.17 17.45 8.54
C GLN A 62 1.04 17.56 9.56
N HIS A 63 0.27 18.65 9.55
CA HIS A 63 -0.87 18.81 10.44
C HIS A 63 -1.94 17.74 10.21
N ALA A 64 -2.25 17.41 8.96
CA ALA A 64 -3.16 16.32 8.62
C ALA A 64 -2.66 14.96 9.14
N LEU A 65 -1.36 14.69 9.02
CA LEU A 65 -0.75 13.46 9.58
C LEU A 65 -0.87 13.41 11.11
N GLU A 66 -0.63 14.53 11.79
CA GLU A 66 -0.79 14.62 13.25
C GLU A 66 -2.25 14.41 13.66
N GLU A 67 -3.22 14.97 12.93
CA GLU A 67 -4.65 14.77 13.16
C GLU A 67 -5.05 13.30 12.96
N HIS A 68 -4.57 12.66 11.90
CA HIS A 68 -4.88 11.26 11.58
C HIS A 68 -4.10 10.24 12.42
N SER A 69 -3.02 10.64 13.09
CA SER A 69 -2.22 9.74 13.96
C SER A 69 -2.94 9.32 15.25
N LYS A 70 -3.85 10.19 15.77
CA LYS A 70 -4.51 10.08 17.08
C LYS A 70 -5.78 9.22 17.08
N ASP A 71 -5.70 8.01 16.50
CA ASP A 71 -6.75 6.96 16.54
C ASP A 71 -7.93 7.07 15.56
N LYS A 72 -7.89 7.98 14.58
CA LYS A 72 -8.86 7.95 13.46
C LYS A 72 -8.64 6.80 12.46
N ALA A 73 -7.61 5.97 12.63
CA ALA A 73 -7.36 4.77 11.82
C ALA A 73 -8.57 3.81 11.76
N LYS A 74 -9.43 3.80 12.79
CA LYS A 74 -10.61 2.93 12.87
C LYS A 74 -11.81 3.43 12.06
N THR A 75 -11.89 4.72 11.80
CA THR A 75 -12.98 5.32 11.03
C THR A 75 -12.50 5.50 9.60
N LEU A 76 -12.73 4.49 8.76
CA LEU A 76 -12.54 4.57 7.30
C LEU A 76 -13.65 5.47 6.72
N ASP A 77 -13.52 6.77 6.96
CA ASP A 77 -14.44 7.79 6.48
C ASP A 77 -14.18 8.04 4.99
N ILE A 78 -15.16 7.68 4.16
CA ILE A 78 -15.09 7.82 2.70
C ILE A 78 -15.07 9.29 2.28
N GLU A 79 -15.78 10.16 3.01
CA GLU A 79 -15.90 11.57 2.66
C GLU A 79 -14.59 12.30 2.95
N ASP A 80 -13.99 12.01 4.10
CA ASP A 80 -12.68 12.49 4.46
C ASP A 80 -11.59 11.90 3.54
N GLY A 81 -11.67 10.60 3.27
CA GLY A 81 -10.78 9.92 2.34
C GLY A 81 -10.77 10.49 0.93
N ALA A 82 -11.93 10.89 0.41
CA ALA A 82 -12.03 11.56 -0.89
C ALA A 82 -11.30 12.91 -0.90
N LYS A 83 -11.38 13.68 0.20
CA LYS A 83 -10.64 14.94 0.35
C LYS A 83 -9.14 14.67 0.41
N ILE A 84 -8.70 13.67 1.18
CA ILE A 84 -7.29 13.28 1.27
C ILE A 84 -6.76 12.94 -0.13
N ILE A 85 -7.45 12.11 -0.91
CA ILE A 85 -7.05 11.79 -2.28
C ILE A 85 -6.97 13.03 -3.17
N SER A 86 -7.94 13.95 -3.05
CA SER A 86 -7.93 15.20 -3.80
C SER A 86 -6.74 16.09 -3.44
N HIS A 87 -6.36 16.18 -2.16
CA HIS A 87 -5.19 16.95 -1.72
C HIS A 87 -3.87 16.29 -2.10
N LEU A 88 -3.82 14.96 -2.04
CA LEU A 88 -2.62 14.17 -2.28
C LEU A 88 -2.27 14.13 -3.78
N LEU A 89 -3.27 13.94 -4.63
CA LEU A 89 -3.07 13.81 -6.08
C LEU A 89 -3.34 15.12 -6.83
N GLY A 90 -3.99 16.10 -6.20
CA GLY A 90 -4.30 17.40 -6.78
C GLY A 90 -5.07 17.26 -8.10
N SER A 91 -4.66 18.04 -9.10
CA SER A 91 -5.22 18.01 -10.45
C SER A 91 -5.07 16.66 -11.17
N LYS A 92 -4.19 15.77 -10.69
CA LYS A 92 -3.97 14.44 -11.27
C LYS A 92 -4.97 13.40 -10.76
N ALA A 93 -5.74 13.68 -9.70
CA ALA A 93 -6.63 12.70 -9.07
C ALA A 93 -7.53 11.96 -10.08
N SER A 94 -8.20 12.70 -10.98
CA SER A 94 -9.06 12.10 -12.01
C SER A 94 -8.29 11.23 -13.02
N SER A 95 -7.15 11.72 -13.51
CA SER A 95 -6.31 10.98 -14.46
C SER A 95 -5.73 9.71 -13.82
N THR A 96 -5.25 9.80 -12.59
CA THR A 96 -4.70 8.68 -11.83
C THR A 96 -5.77 7.64 -11.55
N THR A 97 -6.96 8.04 -11.09
CA THR A 97 -8.10 7.12 -10.89
C THR A 97 -8.48 6.40 -12.17
N ASN A 98 -8.47 7.10 -13.31
CA ASN A 98 -8.72 6.48 -14.63
C ASN A 98 -7.63 5.48 -15.02
N SER A 99 -6.36 5.79 -14.78
CA SER A 99 -5.24 4.88 -15.04
C SER A 99 -5.31 3.65 -14.15
N ILE A 100 -5.59 3.82 -12.85
CA ILE A 100 -5.75 2.73 -11.89
C ILE A 100 -6.91 1.83 -12.32
N ALA A 101 -8.07 2.39 -12.68
CA ALA A 101 -9.22 1.61 -13.15
C ALA A 101 -8.89 0.73 -14.37
N LYS A 102 -8.16 1.28 -15.34
CA LYS A 102 -7.71 0.52 -16.50
C LYS A 102 -6.72 -0.59 -16.13
N ALA A 103 -5.79 -0.30 -15.22
CA ALA A 103 -4.74 -1.23 -14.82
C ALA A 103 -5.22 -2.33 -13.86
N SER A 104 -6.23 -2.04 -13.03
CA SER A 104 -6.81 -2.98 -12.07
C SER A 104 -7.97 -3.80 -12.64
N GLY A 105 -8.56 -3.36 -13.76
CA GLY A 105 -9.80 -3.94 -14.30
C GLY A 105 -11.06 -3.60 -13.49
N VAL A 106 -10.95 -2.67 -12.52
CA VAL A 106 -12.03 -2.29 -11.61
C VAL A 106 -12.72 -1.02 -12.10
N ALA A 107 -14.05 -0.95 -11.95
CA ALA A 107 -14.83 0.23 -12.34
C ALA A 107 -14.37 1.49 -11.60
N LYS A 108 -14.32 2.64 -12.29
CA LYS A 108 -13.83 3.91 -11.73
C LYS A 108 -14.51 4.32 -10.42
N SER A 109 -15.82 4.09 -10.32
CA SER A 109 -16.58 4.40 -9.09
C SER A 109 -16.07 3.58 -7.91
N SER A 110 -15.86 2.27 -8.11
CA SER A 110 -15.29 1.39 -7.10
C SER A 110 -13.84 1.75 -6.78
N VAL A 111 -13.02 2.10 -7.78
CA VAL A 111 -11.66 2.62 -7.54
C VAL A 111 -11.70 3.85 -6.65
N SER A 112 -12.57 4.82 -6.94
CA SER A 112 -12.71 6.03 -6.13
C SER A 112 -13.10 5.69 -4.69
N SER A 113 -14.06 4.80 -4.48
CA SER A 113 -14.48 4.36 -3.14
C SER A 113 -13.37 3.61 -2.39
N ILE A 114 -12.60 2.76 -3.08
CA ILE A 114 -11.47 2.02 -2.49
C ILE A 114 -10.36 2.99 -2.08
N LEU A 115 -10.00 3.94 -2.96
CA LEU A 115 -9.00 4.96 -2.66
C LEU A 115 -9.44 5.84 -1.48
N ALA A 116 -10.71 6.25 -1.46
CA ALA A 116 -11.27 7.01 -0.36
C ALA A 116 -11.26 6.20 0.96
N ALA A 117 -11.61 4.92 0.94
CA ALA A 117 -11.50 4.08 2.14
C ALA A 117 -10.04 3.88 2.60
N ALA A 118 -9.10 3.75 1.66
CA ALA A 118 -7.70 3.46 1.98
C ALA A 118 -6.92 4.71 2.45
N ALA A 119 -7.30 5.90 2.01
CA ALA A 119 -6.54 7.13 2.24
C ALA A 119 -6.43 7.54 3.73
N PRO A 120 -7.51 7.53 4.55
CA PRO A 120 -7.42 7.85 5.97
C PRO A 120 -6.53 6.87 6.74
N LEU A 121 -6.58 5.58 6.36
CA LEU A 121 -5.72 4.55 6.94
C LEU A 121 -4.25 4.75 6.57
N PHE A 122 -3.96 5.05 5.29
CA PHE A 122 -2.61 5.36 4.83
C PHE A 122 -2.03 6.58 5.57
N MET A 123 -2.80 7.66 5.71
CA MET A 123 -2.40 8.82 6.50
C MET A 123 -2.21 8.51 7.97
N SER A 124 -3.08 7.72 8.59
CA SER A 124 -2.95 7.36 10.00
C SER A 124 -1.69 6.53 10.25
N LEU A 125 -1.40 5.56 9.39
CA LEU A 125 -0.18 4.76 9.46
C LEU A 125 1.06 5.66 9.30
N LEU A 126 1.07 6.54 8.30
CA LEU A 126 2.17 7.48 8.06
C LEU A 126 2.36 8.44 9.24
N GLY A 127 1.27 9.03 9.75
CA GLY A 127 1.30 9.93 10.89
C GLY A 127 1.75 9.28 12.20
N LYS A 128 1.37 8.01 12.43
CA LYS A 128 1.87 7.21 13.56
C LYS A 128 3.37 6.95 13.47
N GLN A 129 3.93 6.89 12.26
CA GLN A 129 5.36 6.74 12.07
C GLN A 129 6.15 8.06 12.15
N THR A 130 5.50 9.18 11.86
CA THR A 130 6.14 10.50 11.95
C THR A 130 5.88 11.20 13.29
N SER A 131 5.10 10.59 14.19
CA SER A 131 4.70 11.20 15.47
C SER A 131 5.94 11.55 16.31
N GLY A 132 6.25 12.84 16.40
CA GLY A 132 7.36 13.37 17.20
C GLY A 132 8.55 13.94 16.42
N ASN A 133 8.61 13.80 15.08
CA ASN A 133 9.68 14.41 14.27
C ASN A 133 9.25 14.65 12.80
N SER A 134 8.46 15.70 12.56
CA SER A 134 7.51 15.76 11.43
C SER A 134 8.11 16.00 10.04
N GLY A 135 9.33 16.53 9.92
CA GLY A 135 9.96 16.85 8.62
C GLY A 135 10.90 15.76 8.10
N SER A 136 11.98 15.50 8.83
CA SER A 136 13.03 14.57 8.40
C SER A 136 12.61 13.10 8.45
N ALA A 137 11.74 12.71 9.40
CA ALA A 137 11.23 11.35 9.47
C ALA A 137 10.28 11.07 8.30
N LEU A 138 9.39 12.01 7.99
CA LEU A 138 8.45 11.91 6.88
C LEU A 138 9.19 11.74 5.55
N ALA A 139 10.20 12.58 5.28
CA ALA A 139 11.01 12.47 4.07
C ALA A 139 11.73 11.11 3.98
N SER A 140 12.27 10.61 5.08
CA SER A 140 12.96 9.32 5.09
C SER A 140 12.01 8.13 4.90
N ILE A 141 10.84 8.16 5.53
CA ILE A 141 9.81 7.12 5.35
C ILE A 141 9.31 7.10 3.91
N ILE A 142 8.95 8.27 3.37
CA ILE A 142 8.49 8.40 1.98
C ILE A 142 9.61 7.98 1.01
N GLY A 143 10.86 8.34 1.27
CA GLY A 143 12.02 7.91 0.47
C GLY A 143 12.23 6.40 0.50
N GLY A 144 12.15 5.79 1.70
CA GLY A 144 12.21 4.33 1.87
C GLY A 144 11.06 3.62 1.18
N LEU A 145 9.89 4.24 1.17
CA LEU A 145 8.68 3.72 0.53
C LEU A 145 8.71 3.85 -1.00
N SER A 146 9.31 4.92 -1.53
CA SER A 146 9.55 5.09 -2.96
C SER A 146 10.65 4.17 -3.50
N SER A 147 11.38 3.48 -2.63
CA SER A 147 12.45 2.57 -3.05
C SER A 147 11.86 1.35 -3.76
N THR A 148 12.24 1.17 -5.03
CA THR A 148 11.71 0.14 -5.93
C THR A 148 11.81 -1.29 -5.37
N SER A 149 12.84 -1.57 -4.56
CA SER A 149 13.03 -2.87 -3.89
C SER A 149 11.91 -3.19 -2.90
N ASN A 150 11.48 -2.21 -2.10
CA ASN A 150 10.41 -2.38 -1.13
C ASN A 150 9.05 -2.54 -1.81
N LEU A 151 8.79 -1.72 -2.84
CA LEU A 151 7.58 -1.84 -3.65
C LEU A 151 7.48 -3.20 -4.33
N THR A 152 8.58 -3.69 -4.93
CA THR A 152 8.58 -5.00 -5.61
C THR A 152 8.31 -6.13 -4.63
N GLY A 153 8.90 -6.11 -3.43
CA GLY A 153 8.64 -7.13 -2.41
C GLY A 153 7.19 -7.14 -1.93
N ILE A 154 6.61 -5.97 -1.70
CA ILE A 154 5.22 -5.87 -1.23
C ILE A 154 4.21 -6.20 -2.32
N LEU A 155 4.43 -5.71 -3.55
CA LEU A 155 3.58 -6.05 -4.68
C LEU A 155 3.70 -7.53 -5.03
N GLY A 156 4.89 -8.11 -4.90
CA GLY A 156 5.12 -9.56 -4.98
C GLY A 156 4.32 -10.33 -3.93
N ASN A 157 4.32 -9.86 -2.68
CA ASN A 157 3.50 -10.45 -1.61
C ASN A 157 2.00 -10.24 -1.82
N LEU A 158 1.57 -9.14 -2.43
CA LEU A 158 0.16 -8.85 -2.68
C LEU A 158 -0.39 -9.67 -3.87
N LEU A 159 0.42 -9.81 -4.92
CA LEU A 159 0.09 -10.51 -6.17
C LEU A 159 0.32 -12.04 -6.09
N GLY A 160 1.32 -12.46 -5.31
CA GLY A 160 1.72 -13.86 -5.14
C GLY A 160 1.42 -14.46 -3.76
N GLY A 161 0.89 -13.69 -2.81
CA GLY A 161 0.67 -14.10 -1.42
C GLY A 161 -0.58 -14.95 -1.19
N GLY A 162 -0.69 -16.06 -1.89
CA GLY A 162 -1.34 -17.26 -1.37
C GLY A 162 -0.28 -18.10 -0.65
N THR A 163 -0.24 -18.03 0.68
CA THR A 163 0.48 -18.95 1.58
C THR A 163 1.96 -19.25 1.25
N SER A 164 2.88 -18.56 1.92
CA SER A 164 4.16 -19.16 2.37
C SER A 164 4.59 -18.54 3.70
N SER A 165 3.68 -18.62 4.67
CA SER A 165 4.06 -18.88 6.05
C SER A 165 3.72 -20.34 6.34
N SER A 166 4.48 -21.25 5.75
CA SER A 166 4.67 -22.58 6.30
C SER A 166 6.05 -22.60 6.94
N SER A 167 6.04 -22.54 8.27
CA SER A 167 6.88 -23.31 9.18
C SER A 167 8.23 -23.82 8.66
N SER A 168 9.29 -23.43 9.39
CA SER A 168 10.41 -24.28 9.78
C SER A 168 11.08 -25.13 8.70
N SER A 169 12.27 -24.71 8.26
CA SER A 169 13.35 -25.64 7.89
C SER A 169 14.69 -24.93 7.98
N ASN A 170 15.28 -25.03 9.17
CA ASN A 170 16.72 -24.93 9.33
C ASN A 170 17.37 -25.97 8.38
N SER A 171 18.08 -25.48 7.37
CA SER A 171 19.37 -26.00 6.92
C SER A 171 19.58 -27.52 7.08
N GLY A 172 18.87 -28.31 6.28
CA GLY A 172 19.20 -29.71 6.02
C GLY A 172 19.43 -29.87 4.53
N LYS A 173 20.64 -30.28 4.15
CA LYS A 173 21.00 -30.74 2.81
C LYS A 173 19.97 -31.74 2.27
N ASP A 174 19.93 -31.84 0.94
CA ASP A 174 19.49 -32.98 0.13
C ASP A 174 18.23 -32.80 -0.72
N SER A 175 18.35 -33.23 -1.99
CA SER A 175 17.31 -33.44 -3.01
C SER A 175 17.01 -32.30 -3.99
N GLY A 176 18.06 -31.80 -4.65
CA GLY A 176 17.96 -31.17 -5.97
C GLY A 176 17.84 -32.21 -7.10
N GLY A 177 16.69 -32.85 -7.24
CA GLY A 177 16.44 -33.80 -8.33
C GLY A 177 14.97 -34.16 -8.46
N GLY A 178 14.32 -33.70 -9.53
CA GLY A 178 13.01 -34.23 -9.93
C GLY A 178 11.99 -33.22 -10.43
N LEU A 179 12.28 -32.48 -11.51
CA LEU A 179 11.22 -31.92 -12.36
C LEU A 179 11.68 -31.62 -13.80
N LEU A 180 12.75 -32.28 -14.26
CA LEU A 180 13.29 -32.15 -15.63
C LEU A 180 13.40 -33.52 -16.33
N GLY A 181 12.68 -34.54 -15.84
CA GLY A 181 12.74 -35.92 -16.37
C GLY A 181 11.45 -36.41 -17.06
N GLY A 182 10.34 -35.67 -16.94
CA GLY A 182 9.01 -36.17 -17.36
C GLY A 182 8.63 -35.92 -18.83
N LEU A 183 9.39 -35.11 -19.56
CA LEU A 183 9.01 -34.68 -20.93
C LEU A 183 9.84 -35.33 -22.05
N MET A 184 10.89 -36.09 -21.71
CA MET A 184 11.75 -36.77 -22.70
C MET A 184 11.26 -38.19 -23.06
N GLY A 185 10.16 -38.66 -22.44
CA GLY A 185 9.57 -39.98 -22.69
C GLY A 185 8.43 -40.01 -23.73
N LEU A 186 7.97 -38.85 -24.21
CA LEU A 186 6.81 -38.75 -25.10
C LEU A 186 7.17 -38.76 -26.60
N LEU A 187 8.43 -39.05 -26.93
CA LEU A 187 8.91 -39.19 -28.31
C LEU A 187 9.55 -40.57 -28.52
N LYS A 188 8.74 -41.62 -28.38
CA LYS A 188 9.07 -42.96 -28.85
C LYS A 188 7.94 -43.55 -29.66
#